data_AF-A0A061RMP0-F1
#
_entry.id   AF-A0A061RMP0-F1
#
_cell.length_a   1.000
_cell.length_b   1.000
_cell.length_c   1.000
_cell.angle_alpha   90.00
_cell.angle_beta   90.00
_cell.angle_gamma   90.00
#
_symmetry.space_group_name_H-M   'P 1'
#
loop_
_entity.id
_entity.type
_entity.pdbx_description
1 polymer ?
#
loop_
_entity_poly.entity_id
_entity_poly.type
_entity_poly.pdbx_seq_one_letter_code
_entity_poly.pdbx_strand_id
1 'polypeptide(L)'
;MERTSGSPLPTWDLPQGCEIHLIDSEQKALEAIPTFEERFSAEAVCGFDAEWQPAHKKGQEKPTASLVQVAVLSKNKMDVFLIDLLFLSLETASGLMCDLLSRADILKVGHSVKGDIKSIARALEPATSSSDSGRNQPRKMLARSVFDLATWPAFRGLGLAQIAQAHLHCQLDKTEQLSGWGTRPLSPAQIEYAAKDAAVCVAIFQDLCTAHGVPSCLSAAQQVRDLLSLPVATAKPRSEFRRSANKSDAGDALPGSRLAGPIPWATSTEPSEMRFACDETLEGLARTLRLCGVDTNSPKLGKPPHLSLEQWLLQQIEGGRLALTADRRLFRRLMGYPAYLVGSQGKQAQLQEVTRSLGVEIDAADLLSRCSKCNGEFVLLSPGDASERLGEVYQRCPSRDYWECLGCGQHFWQGGQYSRAMQAVQSLVRTLSPAPPGEARG
;
A
#
# COMPACT_ATOMS: atom_id res chain seq x y z
N MET A 1 28.95 -30.67 -8.90
CA MET A 1 28.65 -30.14 -7.56
C MET A 1 27.27 -30.63 -7.18
N GLU A 2 27.24 -31.54 -6.23
CA GLU A 2 26.05 -32.22 -5.72
C GLU A 2 25.03 -31.20 -5.19
N ARG A 3 23.76 -31.41 -5.55
CA ARG A 3 22.64 -30.70 -4.92
C ARG A 3 22.53 -31.26 -3.51
N THR A 4 22.97 -30.50 -2.52
CA THR A 4 22.63 -30.79 -1.12
C THR A 4 21.13 -30.62 -0.96
N SER A 5 20.39 -31.73 -0.97
CA SER A 5 18.99 -31.79 -0.55
C SER A 5 18.93 -31.41 0.92
N GLY A 6 18.60 -30.14 1.21
CA GLY A 6 18.29 -29.72 2.56
C GLY A 6 17.14 -30.56 3.12
N SER A 7 17.27 -31.02 4.36
CA SER A 7 16.20 -31.68 5.10
C SER A 7 14.91 -30.83 5.08
N PRO A 8 13.72 -31.45 4.96
CA PRO A 8 12.47 -30.71 4.96
C PRO A 8 12.35 -29.88 6.25
N LEU A 9 11.88 -28.65 6.12
CA LEU A 9 11.61 -27.79 7.26
C LEU A 9 10.52 -28.42 8.15
N PRO A 10 10.60 -28.23 9.47
CA PRO A 10 9.58 -28.75 10.39
C PRO A 10 8.21 -28.09 10.11
N THR A 11 7.13 -28.82 10.36
CA THR A 11 5.78 -28.27 10.35
C THR A 11 5.56 -27.41 11.61
N TRP A 12 4.94 -26.25 11.45
CA TRP A 12 4.54 -25.40 12.57
C TRP A 12 3.53 -26.11 13.47
N ASP A 13 3.65 -25.89 14.78
CA ASP A 13 2.74 -26.44 15.77
C ASP A 13 2.44 -25.42 16.87
N LEU A 14 1.37 -25.66 17.63
CA LEU A 14 1.01 -24.81 18.75
C LEU A 14 2.06 -24.90 19.86
N PRO A 15 2.32 -23.80 20.60
CA PRO A 15 3.20 -23.83 21.76
C PRO A 15 2.73 -24.85 22.80
N GLN A 16 3.67 -25.45 23.52
CA GLN A 16 3.34 -26.38 24.60
C GLN A 16 2.44 -25.73 25.65
N GLY A 17 1.36 -26.42 26.03
CA GLY A 17 0.40 -25.91 27.02
C GLY A 17 -0.64 -24.94 26.45
N CYS A 18 -0.67 -24.74 25.13
CA CYS A 18 -1.74 -24.02 24.46
C CYS A 18 -3.04 -24.83 24.45
N GLU A 19 -4.11 -24.24 24.98
CA GLU A 19 -5.45 -24.83 24.99
C GLU A 19 -6.29 -24.28 23.84
N ILE A 20 -7.09 -25.15 23.21
CA ILE A 20 -8.04 -24.77 22.16
C ILE A 20 -9.45 -24.80 22.75
N HIS A 21 -10.10 -23.64 22.78
CA HIS A 21 -11.46 -23.45 23.27
C HIS A 21 -12.41 -23.34 22.08
N LEU A 22 -13.13 -24.42 21.77
CA LEU A 22 -14.17 -24.41 20.75
C LEU A 22 -15.50 -23.90 21.34
N ILE A 23 -15.96 -22.75 20.84
CA ILE A 23 -17.22 -22.09 21.22
C ILE A 23 -18.26 -22.40 20.14
N ASP A 24 -18.92 -23.55 20.29
CA ASP A 24 -19.94 -24.11 19.38
C ASP A 24 -21.35 -24.12 19.99
N SER A 25 -21.57 -23.35 21.05
CA SER A 25 -22.88 -23.19 21.71
C SER A 25 -22.93 -21.91 22.54
N GLU A 26 -24.15 -21.43 22.80
CA GLU A 26 -24.41 -20.27 23.65
C GLU A 26 -23.85 -20.45 25.07
N GLN A 27 -23.97 -21.66 25.63
CA GLN A 27 -23.43 -21.96 26.95
C GLN A 27 -21.90 -21.81 26.97
N LYS A 28 -21.19 -22.40 26.00
CA LYS A 28 -19.74 -22.25 25.91
C LYS A 28 -19.32 -20.80 25.65
N ALA A 29 -20.13 -20.01 24.93
CA ALA A 29 -19.87 -18.59 24.73
C ALA A 29 -19.93 -17.83 26.07
N LEU A 30 -20.96 -18.08 26.88
CA LEU A 30 -21.09 -17.49 28.21
C LEU A 30 -19.96 -17.92 29.16
N GLU A 31 -19.56 -19.20 29.13
CA GLU A 31 -18.46 -19.73 29.92
C GLU A 31 -17.09 -19.18 29.48
N ALA A 32 -16.95 -18.79 28.21
CA ALA A 32 -15.71 -18.22 27.68
C ALA A 32 -15.51 -16.73 28.03
N ILE A 33 -16.58 -15.96 28.27
CA ILE A 33 -16.51 -14.52 28.55
C ILE A 33 -15.56 -14.18 29.72
N PRO A 34 -15.64 -14.81 30.91
CA PRO A 34 -14.72 -14.51 32.01
C PRO A 34 -13.26 -14.79 31.64
N THR A 35 -13.02 -15.87 30.89
CA THR A 35 -11.68 -16.24 30.41
C THR A 35 -11.16 -15.20 29.43
N PHE A 36 -12.01 -14.71 28.51
CA PHE A 36 -11.68 -13.61 27.62
C PHE A 36 -11.30 -12.36 28.42
N GLU A 37 -12.16 -11.90 29.33
CA GLU A 37 -11.92 -10.70 30.13
C GLU A 37 -10.62 -10.77 30.95
N GLU A 38 -10.32 -11.92 31.55
CA GLU A 38 -9.08 -12.12 32.31
C GLU A 38 -7.83 -12.05 31.42
N ARG A 39 -7.93 -12.57 30.19
CA ARG A 39 -6.78 -12.76 29.28
C ARG A 39 -6.50 -11.54 28.42
N PHE A 40 -7.52 -10.78 28.06
CA PHE A 40 -7.39 -9.54 27.31
C PHE A 40 -6.96 -8.38 28.23
N SER A 41 -5.66 -8.30 28.49
CA SER A 41 -5.01 -7.14 29.10
C SER A 41 -4.40 -6.22 28.03
N ALA A 42 -3.93 -5.03 28.42
CA ALA A 42 -3.22 -4.11 27.53
C ALA A 42 -1.87 -4.67 27.00
N GLU A 43 -1.37 -5.75 27.60
CA GLU A 43 -0.17 -6.47 27.17
C GLU A 43 -0.49 -7.62 26.21
N ALA A 44 -1.78 -7.95 26.03
CA ALA A 44 -2.19 -9.07 25.20
C ALA A 44 -1.94 -8.79 23.72
N VAL A 45 -1.42 -9.82 23.05
CA VAL A 45 -1.34 -9.89 21.58
C VAL A 45 -2.32 -10.95 21.11
N CYS A 46 -3.17 -10.59 20.16
CA CYS A 46 -4.21 -11.47 19.66
C CYS A 46 -4.04 -11.79 18.19
N GLY A 47 -3.71 -13.04 17.88
CA GLY A 47 -3.77 -13.60 16.54
C GLY A 47 -5.22 -13.67 16.08
N PHE A 48 -5.49 -13.30 14.85
CA PHE A 48 -6.84 -13.21 14.31
C PHE A 48 -6.91 -13.78 12.91
N ASP A 49 -7.87 -14.67 12.68
CA ASP A 49 -8.18 -15.23 11.36
C ASP A 49 -9.68 -15.59 11.25
N ALA A 50 -10.14 -15.96 10.05
CA ALA A 50 -11.48 -16.50 9.84
C ALA A 50 -11.54 -17.56 8.72
N GLU A 51 -12.46 -18.51 8.86
CA GLU A 51 -12.70 -19.56 7.86
C GLU A 51 -14.13 -19.52 7.33
N TRP A 52 -14.32 -19.92 6.07
CA TRP A 52 -15.61 -19.90 5.38
C TRP A 52 -15.76 -21.02 4.37
N GLN A 53 -17.02 -21.37 4.07
CA GLN A 53 -17.32 -22.37 3.04
C GLN A 53 -16.74 -21.93 1.66
N PRO A 54 -15.91 -22.76 1.01
CA PRO A 54 -15.38 -22.45 -0.32
C PRO A 54 -16.49 -22.34 -1.37
N ALA A 55 -16.40 -21.33 -2.25
CA ALA A 55 -17.34 -21.15 -3.35
C ALA A 55 -17.01 -22.06 -4.53
N HIS A 56 -17.95 -22.89 -4.97
CA HIS A 56 -17.74 -23.86 -6.06
C HIS A 56 -18.22 -23.35 -7.44
N LYS A 57 -18.92 -22.21 -7.53
CA LYS A 57 -19.47 -21.68 -8.79
C LYS A 57 -19.28 -20.17 -8.95
N LYS A 58 -19.02 -19.74 -10.19
CA LYS A 58 -18.89 -18.34 -10.60
C LYS A 58 -20.26 -17.64 -10.45
N GLY A 59 -20.33 -16.60 -9.60
CA GLY A 59 -21.58 -15.83 -9.36
C GLY A 59 -22.26 -16.09 -8.02
N GLN A 60 -21.67 -16.89 -7.12
CA GLN A 60 -22.15 -16.99 -5.73
C GLN A 60 -21.96 -15.67 -4.97
N GLU A 61 -22.80 -15.46 -3.97
CA GLU A 61 -22.65 -14.37 -3.01
C GLU A 61 -21.26 -14.42 -2.36
N LYS A 62 -20.79 -13.26 -1.89
CA LYS A 62 -19.45 -13.17 -1.28
C LYS A 62 -19.41 -14.09 -0.05
N PRO A 63 -18.31 -14.84 0.18
CA PRO A 63 -18.24 -15.85 1.24
C PRO A 63 -18.33 -15.21 2.63
N THR A 64 -19.23 -15.71 3.48
CA THR A 64 -19.42 -15.28 4.87
C THR A 64 -18.64 -16.18 5.83
N ALA A 65 -18.10 -15.59 6.90
CA ALA A 65 -17.34 -16.35 7.88
C ALA A 65 -18.24 -17.39 8.56
N SER A 66 -17.72 -18.62 8.68
CA SER A 66 -18.34 -19.72 9.42
C SER A 66 -17.67 -19.95 10.78
N LEU A 67 -16.38 -19.61 10.88
CA LEU A 67 -15.56 -19.75 12.09
C LEU A 67 -14.65 -18.52 12.20
N VAL A 68 -14.43 -18.02 13.41
CA VAL A 68 -13.45 -16.98 13.72
C VAL A 68 -12.45 -17.52 14.72
N GLN A 69 -11.16 -17.28 14.48
CA GLN A 69 -10.09 -17.75 15.36
C GLN A 69 -9.42 -16.58 16.07
N VAL A 70 -9.22 -16.72 17.37
CA VAL A 70 -8.57 -15.71 18.20
C VAL A 70 -7.53 -16.38 19.09
N ALA A 71 -6.26 -16.26 18.73
CA ALA A 71 -5.15 -16.74 19.55
C ALA A 71 -4.71 -15.63 20.52
N VAL A 72 -4.81 -15.83 21.83
CA VAL A 72 -4.50 -14.81 22.84
C VAL A 72 -3.21 -15.18 23.56
N LEU A 73 -2.16 -14.39 23.33
CA LEU A 73 -0.94 -14.44 24.12
C LEU A 73 -0.99 -13.37 25.21
N SER A 74 -1.00 -13.81 26.46
CA SER A 74 -1.00 -12.94 27.64
C SER A 74 -0.33 -13.67 28.81
N LYS A 75 0.45 -12.95 29.62
CA LYS A 75 1.23 -13.52 30.75
C LYS A 75 2.07 -14.74 30.33
N ASN A 76 2.67 -14.70 29.14
CA ASN A 76 3.43 -15.81 28.52
C ASN A 76 2.67 -17.13 28.29
N LYS A 77 1.33 -17.11 28.36
CA LYS A 77 0.48 -18.25 27.96
C LYS A 77 -0.30 -17.88 26.71
N MET A 78 -0.24 -18.74 25.69
CA MET A 78 -1.09 -18.67 24.51
C MET A 78 -2.24 -19.66 24.66
N ASP A 79 -3.47 -19.21 24.44
CA ASP A 79 -4.62 -20.09 24.22
C ASP A 79 -5.39 -19.62 22.98
N VAL A 80 -6.13 -20.51 22.33
CA VAL A 80 -6.85 -20.19 21.08
C VAL A 80 -8.35 -20.42 21.26
N PHE A 81 -9.14 -19.44 20.83
CA PHE A 81 -10.60 -19.51 20.85
C PHE A 81 -11.11 -19.63 19.42
N LEU A 82 -11.92 -20.65 19.17
CA LEU A 82 -12.59 -20.89 17.89
C LEU A 82 -14.07 -20.59 18.05
N ILE A 83 -14.54 -19.51 17.47
CA ILE A 83 -15.89 -18.97 17.64
C ILE A 83 -16.73 -19.38 16.43
N ASP A 84 -17.64 -20.31 16.64
CA ASP A 84 -18.47 -20.89 15.59
C ASP A 84 -19.69 -20.01 15.29
N LEU A 85 -19.61 -19.24 14.21
CA LEU A 85 -20.66 -18.29 13.84
C LEU A 85 -21.95 -18.99 13.35
N LEU A 86 -21.91 -20.29 13.06
CA LEU A 86 -23.09 -21.04 12.62
C LEU A 86 -23.93 -21.56 13.78
N PHE A 87 -23.35 -21.71 14.98
CA PHE A 87 -24.07 -22.16 16.18
C PHE A 87 -24.54 -21.01 17.07
N LEU A 88 -23.82 -19.88 17.08
CA LEU A 88 -24.17 -18.75 17.91
C LEU A 88 -25.32 -17.93 17.30
N SER A 89 -26.19 -17.42 18.16
CA SER A 89 -27.17 -16.41 17.76
C SER A 89 -26.47 -15.15 17.25
N LEU A 90 -27.18 -14.41 16.39
CA LEU A 90 -26.69 -13.16 15.85
C LEU A 90 -26.33 -12.16 16.97
N GLU A 91 -27.08 -12.15 18.07
CA GLU A 91 -26.85 -11.28 19.22
C GLU A 91 -25.53 -11.62 19.93
N THR A 92 -25.34 -12.89 20.32
CA THR A 92 -24.12 -13.34 21.00
C THR A 92 -22.89 -13.15 20.12
N ALA A 93 -22.96 -13.59 18.86
CA ALA A 93 -21.85 -13.46 17.93
C ALA A 93 -21.50 -11.99 17.65
N SER A 94 -22.50 -11.14 17.46
CA SER A 94 -22.27 -9.70 17.26
C SER A 94 -21.69 -9.03 18.50
N GLY A 95 -22.17 -9.38 19.70
CA GLY A 95 -21.65 -8.86 20.97
C GLY A 95 -20.17 -9.18 21.13
N LEU A 96 -19.80 -10.46 21.01
CA LEU A 96 -18.42 -10.92 21.11
C LEU A 96 -17.51 -10.24 20.07
N MET A 97 -17.93 -10.21 18.80
CA MET A 97 -17.11 -9.64 17.72
C MET A 97 -16.97 -8.13 17.82
N CYS A 98 -18.04 -7.40 18.18
CA CYS A 98 -17.97 -5.96 18.36
C CYS A 98 -17.07 -5.58 19.53
N ASP A 99 -17.20 -6.28 20.66
CA ASP A 99 -16.34 -6.02 21.83
C ASP A 99 -14.86 -6.27 21.48
N LEU A 100 -14.54 -7.48 21.03
CA LEU A 100 -13.18 -7.87 20.65
C LEU A 100 -12.54 -6.89 19.67
N LEU A 101 -13.20 -6.61 18.54
CA LEU A 101 -12.62 -5.81 17.47
C LEU A 101 -12.53 -4.32 17.84
N SER A 102 -13.46 -3.80 18.62
CA SER A 102 -13.47 -2.38 19.01
C SER A 102 -12.44 -2.03 20.09
N ARG A 103 -11.97 -3.01 20.88
CA ARG A 103 -10.99 -2.78 21.95
C ARG A 103 -9.63 -2.29 21.46
N ALA A 104 -9.30 -1.02 21.69
CA ALA A 104 -8.05 -0.40 21.21
C ALA A 104 -6.81 -0.80 22.04
N ASP A 105 -7.03 -1.33 23.23
CA ASP A 105 -6.02 -1.77 24.19
C ASP A 105 -5.45 -3.15 23.86
N ILE A 106 -6.13 -3.94 23.03
CA ILE A 106 -5.65 -5.23 22.54
C ILE A 106 -5.14 -5.07 21.10
N LEU A 107 -3.94 -5.59 20.81
CA LEU A 107 -3.44 -5.68 19.44
C LEU A 107 -4.01 -6.91 18.72
N LYS A 108 -4.52 -6.73 17.51
CA LYS A 108 -4.94 -7.82 16.61
C LYS A 108 -3.92 -7.99 15.51
N VAL A 109 -3.29 -9.14 15.45
CA VAL A 109 -2.30 -9.53 14.46
C VAL A 109 -2.91 -10.59 13.55
N GLY A 110 -2.80 -10.43 12.25
CA GLY A 110 -3.23 -11.47 11.31
C GLY A 110 -2.68 -11.22 9.92
N HIS A 111 -3.05 -12.05 8.95
CA HIS A 111 -2.68 -11.88 7.55
C HIS A 111 -3.93 -11.58 6.72
N SER A 112 -3.97 -10.43 6.05
CA SER A 112 -5.13 -10.01 5.27
C SER A 112 -6.40 -9.75 6.10
N VAL A 113 -6.25 -9.38 7.38
CA VAL A 113 -7.30 -9.17 8.43
C VAL A 113 -8.54 -8.41 7.94
N LYS A 114 -8.37 -7.45 7.03
CA LYS A 114 -9.47 -6.67 6.46
C LYS A 114 -10.47 -7.54 5.69
N GLY A 115 -10.00 -8.61 5.05
CA GLY A 115 -10.84 -9.60 4.38
C GLY A 115 -11.73 -10.33 5.38
N ASP A 116 -11.12 -10.77 6.48
CA ASP A 116 -11.78 -11.55 7.54
C ASP A 116 -12.84 -10.71 8.24
N ILE A 117 -12.51 -9.48 8.63
CA ILE A 117 -13.47 -8.52 9.20
C ILE A 117 -14.67 -8.31 8.29
N LYS A 118 -14.46 -8.21 6.97
CA LYS A 118 -15.57 -8.07 6.01
C LYS A 118 -16.39 -9.35 5.89
N SER A 119 -15.76 -10.52 6.03
CA SER A 119 -16.42 -11.83 6.01
C SER A 119 -17.32 -12.00 7.23
N ILE A 120 -16.79 -11.64 8.41
CA ILE A 120 -17.50 -11.66 9.69
C ILE A 120 -18.63 -10.64 9.68
N ALA A 121 -18.39 -9.40 9.25
CA ALA A 121 -19.43 -8.38 9.21
C ALA A 121 -20.64 -8.82 8.38
N ARG A 122 -20.42 -9.53 7.26
CA ARG A 122 -21.50 -10.08 6.42
C ARG A 122 -22.20 -11.28 7.06
N ALA A 123 -21.47 -12.14 7.80
CA ALA A 123 -22.07 -13.21 8.57
C ALA A 123 -23.00 -12.67 9.69
N LEU A 124 -22.74 -11.45 10.15
CA LEU A 124 -23.51 -10.77 11.19
C LEU A 124 -24.53 -9.74 10.64
N GLU A 125 -24.86 -9.79 9.35
CA GLU A 125 -25.94 -8.98 8.78
C GLU A 125 -27.32 -9.65 9.01
N PRO A 126 -28.34 -8.92 9.51
CA PRO A 126 -29.68 -9.48 9.69
C PRO A 126 -30.32 -9.89 8.35
N ALA A 127 -30.98 -11.03 8.30
CA ALA A 127 -31.58 -11.58 7.08
C ALA A 127 -32.74 -10.74 6.47
N THR A 128 -33.29 -9.75 7.20
CA THR A 128 -34.52 -9.02 6.82
C THR A 128 -34.28 -7.71 6.06
N SER A 129 -33.09 -7.45 5.50
CA SER A 129 -32.82 -6.25 4.70
C SER A 129 -33.39 -6.35 3.26
N SER A 130 -34.66 -6.72 3.14
CA SER A 130 -35.44 -6.58 1.90
C SER A 130 -35.97 -5.16 1.80
N SER A 131 -35.45 -4.42 0.82
CA SER A 131 -36.12 -3.31 0.12
C SER A 131 -36.90 -2.32 0.99
N ASP A 132 -36.21 -1.44 1.70
CA ASP A 132 -36.71 -0.07 1.78
C ASP A 132 -35.57 0.96 1.73
N SER A 133 -35.90 2.03 1.06
CA SER A 133 -35.07 3.14 0.63
C SER A 133 -34.33 3.85 1.79
N GLY A 134 -32.99 3.85 1.73
CA GLY A 134 -32.14 4.81 2.43
C GLY A 134 -31.35 4.25 3.62
N ARG A 135 -30.03 4.13 3.41
CA ARG A 135 -28.99 3.98 4.46
C ARG A 135 -29.19 2.82 5.46
N ASN A 136 -28.92 1.59 5.02
CA ASN A 136 -28.30 0.62 5.92
C ASN A 136 -27.09 0.03 5.21
N GLN A 137 -25.96 0.75 5.29
CA GLN A 137 -24.67 0.12 5.05
C GLN A 137 -24.45 -0.94 6.15
N PRO A 138 -23.70 -2.03 5.88
CA PRO A 138 -23.22 -2.92 6.92
C PRO A 138 -22.77 -2.09 8.12
N ARG A 139 -23.20 -2.44 9.35
CA ARG A 139 -22.62 -1.82 10.55
C ARG A 139 -21.11 -1.84 10.35
N LYS A 140 -20.48 -0.67 10.23
CA LYS A 140 -19.04 -0.59 9.99
C LYS A 140 -18.38 -1.19 11.22
N MET A 141 -18.02 -2.46 11.15
CA MET A 141 -17.27 -3.13 12.18
C MET A 141 -15.85 -2.58 12.09
N LEU A 142 -15.57 -1.60 12.94
CA LEU A 142 -14.28 -0.91 12.99
C LEU A 142 -13.38 -1.70 13.93
N ALA A 143 -12.47 -2.49 13.36
CA ALA A 143 -11.39 -3.05 14.14
C ALA A 143 -10.37 -1.96 14.48
N ARG A 144 -10.05 -1.84 15.76
CA ARG A 144 -9.00 -0.95 16.28
C ARG A 144 -7.75 -1.75 16.60
N SER A 145 -6.60 -1.09 16.49
CA SER A 145 -5.29 -1.67 16.84
C SER A 145 -5.02 -2.98 16.08
N VAL A 146 -5.03 -2.89 14.75
CA VAL A 146 -4.74 -4.02 13.85
C VAL A 146 -3.33 -3.88 13.28
N PHE A 147 -2.54 -4.95 13.38
CA PHE A 147 -1.28 -5.12 12.69
C PHE A 147 -1.41 -6.25 11.65
N ASP A 148 -1.61 -5.86 10.40
CA ASP A 148 -1.73 -6.81 9.29
C ASP A 148 -0.34 -7.18 8.79
N LEU A 149 0.06 -8.44 8.97
CA LEU A 149 1.33 -8.99 8.52
C LEU A 149 1.54 -8.75 7.02
N ALA A 150 0.48 -8.79 6.21
CA ALA A 150 0.59 -8.54 4.77
C ALA A 150 1.01 -7.09 4.43
N THR A 151 0.92 -6.17 5.38
CA THR A 151 1.34 -4.77 5.24
C THR A 151 2.80 -4.53 5.62
N TRP A 152 3.44 -5.47 6.33
CA TRP A 152 4.85 -5.37 6.67
C TRP A 152 5.71 -5.37 5.40
N PRO A 153 6.68 -4.45 5.23
CA PRO A 153 7.38 -4.26 3.96
C PRO A 153 8.01 -5.53 3.38
N ALA A 154 8.58 -6.38 4.24
CA ALA A 154 9.21 -7.64 3.84
C ALA A 154 8.20 -8.74 3.47
N PHE A 155 6.93 -8.59 3.86
CA PHE A 155 5.87 -9.60 3.68
C PHE A 155 4.93 -9.29 2.52
N ARG A 156 5.09 -8.13 1.87
CA ARG A 156 4.20 -7.72 0.78
C ARG A 156 4.19 -8.74 -0.36
N GLY A 157 3.00 -9.27 -0.64
CA GLY A 157 2.77 -10.28 -1.67
C GLY A 157 3.11 -11.71 -1.26
N LEU A 158 3.56 -11.93 -0.02
CA LEU A 158 3.75 -13.26 0.54
C LEU A 158 2.45 -13.72 1.23
N GLY A 159 2.07 -14.98 1.03
CA GLY A 159 1.06 -15.64 1.84
C GLY A 159 1.61 -16.02 3.22
N LEU A 160 0.71 -16.27 4.19
CA LEU A 160 1.08 -16.61 5.56
C LEU A 160 2.12 -17.74 5.65
N ALA A 161 1.96 -18.81 4.87
CA ALA A 161 2.92 -19.91 4.83
C ALA A 161 4.33 -19.51 4.35
N GLN A 162 4.43 -18.55 3.41
CA GLN A 162 5.73 -18.04 2.94
C GLN A 162 6.38 -17.15 4.00
N ILE A 163 5.58 -16.40 4.75
CA ILE A 163 6.07 -15.56 5.86
C ILE A 163 6.57 -16.45 7.00
N ALA A 164 5.79 -17.46 7.40
CA ALA A 164 6.19 -18.45 8.42
C ALA A 164 7.48 -19.17 8.04
N GLN A 165 7.64 -19.56 6.77
CA GLN A 165 8.88 -20.15 6.28
C GLN A 165 10.09 -19.19 6.39
N ALA A 166 9.89 -17.90 6.08
CA ALA A 166 10.95 -16.91 6.10
C ALA A 166 11.38 -16.52 7.52
N HIS A 167 10.45 -16.46 8.47
CA HIS A 167 10.68 -15.93 9.82
C HIS A 167 10.78 -17.01 10.90
N LEU A 168 9.95 -18.05 10.83
CA LEU A 168 9.91 -19.12 11.83
C LEU A 168 10.63 -20.39 11.33
N HIS A 169 11.13 -20.38 10.10
CA HIS A 169 11.80 -21.53 9.47
C HIS A 169 10.98 -22.82 9.51
N CYS A 170 9.65 -22.72 9.38
CA CYS A 170 8.72 -23.82 9.41
C CYS A 170 7.78 -23.84 8.19
N GLN A 171 7.07 -24.95 8.00
CA GLN A 171 6.00 -25.07 7.01
C GLN A 171 4.64 -25.02 7.70
N LEU A 172 3.65 -24.41 7.04
CA LEU A 172 2.26 -24.50 7.49
C LEU A 172 1.57 -25.63 6.74
N ASP A 173 0.79 -26.41 7.47
CA ASP A 173 -0.16 -27.35 6.88
C ASP A 173 -1.22 -26.55 6.10
N LYS A 174 -1.65 -27.07 4.95
CA LYS A 174 -2.66 -26.47 4.06
C LYS A 174 -3.81 -27.42 3.76
N THR A 175 -3.84 -28.58 4.42
CA THR A 175 -4.81 -29.66 4.17
C THR A 175 -6.26 -29.19 4.32
N GLU A 176 -6.54 -28.37 5.33
CA GLU A 176 -7.92 -27.94 5.66
C GLU A 176 -8.31 -26.57 5.08
N GLN A 177 -7.41 -25.89 4.36
CA GLN A 177 -7.64 -24.53 3.81
C GLN A 177 -8.90 -24.43 2.93
N LEU A 178 -9.22 -25.48 2.18
CA LEU A 178 -10.40 -25.56 1.30
C LEU A 178 -11.42 -26.61 1.78
N SER A 179 -11.43 -26.89 3.08
CA SER A 179 -12.36 -27.85 3.69
C SER A 179 -13.79 -27.31 3.74
N GLY A 180 -14.75 -28.19 4.06
CA GLY A 180 -16.15 -27.83 4.22
C GLY A 180 -16.42 -27.07 5.52
N TRP A 181 -15.94 -25.82 5.63
CA TRP A 181 -16.08 -25.00 6.84
C TRP A 181 -17.51 -24.63 7.22
N GLY A 182 -18.50 -24.91 6.36
CA GLY A 182 -19.92 -24.84 6.70
C GLY A 182 -20.53 -26.15 7.22
N THR A 183 -19.75 -27.23 7.25
CA THR A 183 -20.20 -28.56 7.72
C THR A 183 -19.97 -28.69 9.22
N ARG A 184 -20.91 -29.31 9.93
CA ARG A 184 -20.83 -29.56 11.37
C ARG A 184 -21.08 -31.03 11.72
N PRO A 185 -20.43 -31.56 12.78
CA PRO A 185 -19.42 -30.90 13.62
C PRO A 185 -18.10 -30.66 12.85
N LEU A 186 -17.28 -29.71 13.32
CA LEU A 186 -15.92 -29.55 12.79
C LEU A 186 -15.09 -30.79 13.13
N SER A 187 -14.24 -31.22 12.19
CA SER A 187 -13.32 -32.32 12.45
C SER A 187 -12.19 -31.89 13.40
N PRO A 188 -11.54 -32.83 14.12
CA PRO A 188 -10.35 -32.50 14.91
C PRO A 188 -9.24 -31.82 14.09
N ALA A 189 -9.07 -32.22 12.82
CA ALA A 189 -8.10 -31.62 11.92
C ALA A 189 -8.45 -30.16 11.57
N GLN A 190 -9.72 -29.85 11.33
CA GLN A 190 -10.19 -28.48 11.09
C GLN A 190 -9.99 -27.59 12.32
N ILE A 191 -10.28 -28.11 13.51
CA ILE A 191 -10.09 -27.41 14.80
C ILE A 191 -8.60 -27.07 14.98
N GLU A 192 -7.72 -28.06 14.78
CA GLU A 192 -6.29 -27.90 14.93
C GLU A 192 -5.68 -26.95 13.89
N TYR A 193 -6.07 -27.09 12.61
CA TYR A 193 -5.67 -26.20 11.53
C TYR A 193 -6.04 -24.74 11.83
N ALA A 194 -7.32 -24.50 12.15
CA ALA A 194 -7.83 -23.17 12.44
C ALA A 194 -7.10 -22.55 13.63
N ALA A 195 -6.82 -23.34 14.67
CA ALA A 195 -6.08 -22.85 15.82
C ALA A 195 -4.64 -22.42 15.47
N LYS A 196 -3.96 -23.19 14.61
CA LYS A 196 -2.59 -22.91 14.17
C LYS A 196 -2.49 -21.63 13.34
N ASP A 197 -3.44 -21.35 12.46
CA ASP A 197 -3.40 -20.19 11.56
C ASP A 197 -3.55 -18.83 12.30
N ALA A 198 -4.34 -18.79 13.38
CA ALA A 198 -4.34 -17.62 14.26
C ALA A 198 -3.08 -17.54 15.13
N ALA A 199 -2.63 -18.67 15.69
CA ALA A 199 -1.48 -18.72 16.60
C ALA A 199 -0.15 -18.35 15.91
N VAL A 200 0.05 -18.80 14.66
CA VAL A 200 1.27 -18.49 13.91
C VAL A 200 1.44 -17.00 13.65
N CYS A 201 0.33 -16.25 13.51
CA CYS A 201 0.38 -14.80 13.33
C CYS A 201 1.00 -14.11 14.56
N VAL A 202 0.67 -14.58 15.77
CA VAL A 202 1.29 -14.08 17.02
C VAL A 202 2.78 -14.43 17.05
N ALA A 203 3.14 -15.66 16.71
CA ALA A 203 4.53 -16.09 16.71
C ALA A 203 5.40 -15.30 15.72
N ILE A 204 4.90 -15.03 14.50
CA ILE A 204 5.57 -14.19 13.51
C ILE A 204 5.77 -12.77 14.06
N PHE A 205 4.78 -12.21 14.73
CA PHE A 205 4.91 -10.88 15.34
C PHE A 205 5.96 -10.85 16.46
N GLN A 206 6.00 -11.87 17.33
CA GLN A 206 7.03 -11.98 18.36
C GLN A 206 8.44 -12.12 17.77
N ASP A 207 8.58 -12.90 16.70
CA ASP A 207 9.85 -13.03 15.97
C ASP A 207 10.28 -11.68 15.38
N LEU A 208 9.35 -10.94 14.75
CA LEU A 208 9.62 -9.58 14.26
C LEU A 208 10.10 -8.65 15.37
N CYS A 209 9.41 -8.60 16.51
CA CYS A 209 9.85 -7.80 17.65
C CYS A 209 11.26 -8.17 18.09
N THR A 210 11.54 -9.48 18.20
CA THR A 210 12.85 -10.00 18.62
C THR A 210 13.94 -9.64 17.61
N ALA A 211 13.71 -9.89 16.32
CA ALA A 211 14.65 -9.62 15.23
C ALA A 211 15.01 -8.12 15.12
N HIS A 212 14.09 -7.25 15.53
CA HIS A 212 14.23 -5.80 15.49
C HIS A 212 14.58 -5.17 16.85
N GLY A 213 14.84 -5.97 17.88
CA GLY A 213 15.25 -5.48 19.20
C GLY A 213 14.16 -4.76 19.99
N VAL A 214 12.89 -5.01 19.69
CA VAL A 214 11.74 -4.43 20.39
C VAL A 214 11.42 -5.30 21.62
N PRO A 215 11.49 -4.76 22.86
CA PRO A 215 11.30 -5.56 24.07
C PRO A 215 9.87 -6.11 24.23
N SER A 216 9.77 -7.39 24.62
CA SER A 216 8.49 -8.07 24.87
C SER A 216 7.76 -7.57 26.13
N CYS A 217 8.45 -6.86 27.03
CA CYS A 217 7.85 -6.24 28.21
C CYS A 217 7.04 -4.96 27.91
N LEU A 218 7.10 -4.46 26.68
CA LEU A 218 6.28 -3.33 26.24
C LEU A 218 4.86 -3.79 25.92
N SER A 219 3.88 -2.88 26.03
CA SER A 219 2.54 -3.19 25.52
C SER A 219 2.58 -3.45 24.02
N ALA A 220 1.70 -4.32 23.53
CA ALA A 220 1.65 -4.69 22.12
C ALA A 220 1.52 -3.47 21.19
N ALA A 221 0.76 -2.45 21.61
CA ALA A 221 0.64 -1.19 20.89
C ALA A 221 1.95 -0.38 20.84
N GLN A 222 2.74 -0.38 21.92
CA GLN A 222 4.06 0.26 21.93
C GLN A 222 5.04 -0.52 21.04
N GLN A 223 5.03 -1.85 21.10
CA GLN A 223 5.88 -2.69 20.25
C GLN A 223 5.63 -2.40 18.77
N VAL A 224 4.37 -2.25 18.35
CA VAL A 224 4.02 -1.86 16.97
C VAL A 224 4.53 -0.46 16.62
N ARG A 225 4.37 0.53 17.50
CA ARG A 225 4.90 1.89 17.25
C ARG A 225 6.41 1.85 17.06
N ASP A 226 7.11 1.13 17.91
CA ASP A 226 8.56 1.03 17.87
C ASP A 226 8.99 0.32 16.59
N LEU A 227 8.40 -0.84 16.26
CA LEU A 227 8.62 -1.55 14.99
C LEU A 227 8.45 -0.64 13.75
N LEU A 228 7.38 0.16 13.73
CA LEU A 228 7.09 1.06 12.61
C LEU A 228 8.00 2.30 12.57
N SER A 229 8.62 2.66 13.69
CA SER A 229 9.56 3.78 13.78
C SER A 229 10.99 3.40 13.35
N LEU A 230 11.30 2.10 13.29
CA LEU A 230 12.63 1.65 12.92
C LEU A 230 12.91 1.95 11.43
N PRO A 231 14.11 2.44 11.11
CA PRO A 231 14.54 2.57 9.72
C PRO A 231 14.54 1.17 9.10
N VAL A 232 13.73 0.97 8.06
CA VAL A 232 13.66 -0.31 7.34
C VAL A 232 15.02 -0.57 6.71
N ALA A 233 15.86 -1.33 7.40
CA ALA A 233 17.13 -1.79 6.87
C ALA A 233 16.83 -2.59 5.59
N THR A 234 17.48 -2.22 4.50
CA THR A 234 17.38 -2.87 3.19
C THR A 234 17.94 -4.30 3.28
N ALA A 235 17.17 -5.23 3.83
CA ALA A 235 17.47 -6.65 3.75
C ALA A 235 17.06 -7.15 2.36
N LYS A 236 18.06 -7.39 1.50
CA LYS A 236 17.88 -8.03 0.19
C LYS A 236 17.16 -9.37 0.37
N PRO A 237 16.04 -9.65 -0.33
CA PRO A 237 15.54 -11.01 -0.43
C PRO A 237 16.50 -11.83 -1.30
N ARG A 238 17.03 -12.92 -0.73
CA ARG A 238 17.68 -13.98 -1.49
C ARG A 238 16.66 -14.60 -2.44
N SER A 239 17.13 -14.76 -3.67
CA SER A 239 16.53 -15.32 -4.88
C SER A 239 15.54 -16.48 -4.75
N GLU A 240 14.60 -16.47 -5.71
CA GLU A 240 13.90 -17.60 -6.33
C GLU A 240 12.64 -18.17 -5.65
N PHE A 241 11.48 -17.55 -5.90
CA PHE A 241 10.26 -18.32 -6.18
C PHE A 241 9.52 -17.74 -7.39
N ARG A 242 9.32 -18.61 -8.38
CA ARG A 242 8.69 -18.30 -9.68
C ARG A 242 7.21 -17.93 -9.50
N ARG A 243 6.81 -16.92 -10.27
CA ARG A 243 5.42 -16.49 -10.51
C ARG A 243 4.55 -17.65 -11.01
N SER A 244 3.31 -17.70 -10.52
CA SER A 244 2.18 -18.07 -11.36
C SER A 244 1.02 -17.11 -11.10
N ALA A 245 0.47 -16.58 -12.19
CA ALA A 245 -0.57 -15.57 -12.21
C ALA A 245 -1.95 -16.23 -12.36
N ASN A 246 -2.98 -15.72 -11.67
CA ASN A 246 -4.13 -15.13 -12.36
C ASN A 246 -5.15 -14.40 -11.45
N LYS A 247 -5.62 -13.29 -12.04
CA LYS A 247 -6.83 -12.44 -11.87
C LYS A 247 -8.01 -13.05 -11.08
N SER A 248 -8.82 -12.28 -10.34
CA SER A 248 -9.62 -11.14 -10.86
C SER A 248 -10.22 -10.18 -9.81
N ASP A 249 -10.16 -8.89 -10.16
CA ASP A 249 -11.03 -7.71 -9.93
C ASP A 249 -12.06 -7.59 -8.76
N ALA A 250 -11.97 -6.41 -8.09
CA ALA A 250 -13.00 -5.43 -7.73
C ALA A 250 -13.44 -5.24 -6.25
N GLY A 251 -13.21 -4.01 -5.75
CA GLY A 251 -13.76 -3.48 -4.50
C GLY A 251 -13.03 -2.23 -3.95
N ASP A 252 -13.16 -1.11 -4.67
CA ASP A 252 -12.44 0.16 -4.49
C ASP A 252 -12.78 0.89 -3.17
N ALA A 253 -11.80 0.97 -2.27
CA ALA A 253 -11.68 2.08 -1.32
C ALA A 253 -10.25 2.62 -1.43
N LEU A 254 -10.11 3.87 -1.85
CA LEU A 254 -8.83 4.57 -1.88
C LEU A 254 -8.40 4.93 -0.45
N PRO A 255 -7.10 4.96 -0.14
CA PRO A 255 -6.61 5.61 1.08
C PRO A 255 -7.06 7.08 1.09
N GLY A 256 -7.30 7.65 2.28
CA GLY A 256 -7.56 9.09 2.42
C GLY A 256 -6.36 9.96 1.96
N SER A 257 -5.16 9.37 1.90
CA SER A 257 -3.96 9.98 1.36
C SER A 257 -3.78 9.68 -0.14
N ARG A 258 -3.44 10.71 -0.92
CA ARG A 258 -3.04 10.59 -2.33
C ARG A 258 -1.57 10.21 -2.49
N LEU A 259 -0.83 10.06 -1.39
CA LEU A 259 0.52 9.51 -1.39
C LEU A 259 0.48 8.00 -1.11
N ALA A 260 1.18 7.26 -1.97
CA ALA A 260 1.35 5.83 -1.85
C ALA A 260 2.42 5.44 -0.82
N GLY A 261 3.41 6.31 -0.62
CA GLY A 261 4.60 6.04 0.19
C GLY A 261 5.38 7.33 0.45
N PRO A 262 6.60 7.22 1.01
CA PRO A 262 7.40 8.39 1.38
C PRO A 262 7.82 9.21 0.15
N ILE A 263 7.90 10.52 0.32
CA ILE A 263 8.44 11.43 -0.71
C ILE A 263 9.98 11.32 -0.66
N PRO A 264 10.67 11.09 -1.79
CA PRO A 264 12.11 10.82 -1.79
C PRO A 264 12.95 11.95 -1.19
N TRP A 265 12.48 13.19 -1.31
CA TRP A 265 13.16 14.41 -0.85
C TRP A 265 12.54 14.99 0.42
N ALA A 266 11.80 14.20 1.22
CA ALA A 266 11.13 14.70 2.43
C ALA A 266 12.08 15.33 3.49
N THR A 267 13.37 15.02 3.41
CA THR A 267 14.43 15.56 4.28
C THR A 267 15.33 16.59 3.60
N SER A 268 15.05 16.93 2.34
CA SER A 268 15.86 17.87 1.55
C SER A 268 15.16 19.22 1.40
N THR A 269 15.97 20.27 1.29
CA THR A 269 15.51 21.66 1.13
C THR A 269 15.79 22.22 -0.27
N GLU A 270 16.41 21.43 -1.15
CA GLU A 270 16.84 21.88 -2.48
C GLU A 270 15.80 21.53 -3.57
N PRO A 271 15.21 22.52 -4.26
CA PRO A 271 14.23 22.28 -5.33
C PRO A 271 14.77 21.43 -6.49
N SER A 272 16.09 21.46 -6.71
CA SER A 272 16.79 20.72 -7.78
C SER A 272 16.76 19.19 -7.60
N GLU A 273 16.44 18.69 -6.40
CA GLU A 273 16.34 17.26 -6.11
C GLU A 273 14.95 16.66 -6.42
N MET A 274 13.96 17.52 -6.71
CA MET A 274 12.59 17.09 -6.98
C MET A 274 12.47 16.52 -8.40
N ARG A 275 12.44 15.20 -8.51
CA ARG A 275 12.36 14.48 -9.80
C ARG A 275 11.11 13.64 -9.89
N PHE A 276 10.42 13.70 -11.02
CA PHE A 276 9.15 13.00 -11.24
C PHE A 276 9.22 11.98 -12.37
N ALA A 277 8.29 11.04 -12.34
CA ALA A 277 7.99 10.12 -13.44
C ALA A 277 6.47 10.01 -13.63
N CYS A 278 5.96 10.57 -14.73
CA CYS A 278 4.54 10.55 -15.06
C CYS A 278 4.18 9.33 -15.89
N ASP A 279 2.98 8.78 -15.70
CA ASP A 279 2.41 7.82 -16.64
C ASP A 279 2.02 8.45 -18.01
N GLU A 280 1.57 7.62 -18.94
CA GLU A 280 1.18 8.03 -20.30
C GLU A 280 0.00 9.01 -20.31
N THR A 281 -0.92 8.89 -19.35
CA THR A 281 -2.11 9.74 -19.24
C THR A 281 -1.76 11.15 -18.74
N LEU A 282 -0.64 11.28 -18.04
CA LEU A 282 -0.11 12.52 -17.49
C LEU A 282 1.01 13.15 -18.35
N GLU A 283 1.17 12.75 -19.62
CA GLU A 283 2.17 13.34 -20.52
C GLU A 283 2.03 14.86 -20.62
N GLY A 284 0.79 15.36 -20.61
CA GLY A 284 0.52 16.80 -20.63
C GLY A 284 1.14 17.53 -19.44
N LEU A 285 0.97 16.95 -18.24
CA LEU A 285 1.56 17.45 -17.00
C LEU A 285 3.09 17.32 -17.03
N ALA A 286 3.61 16.17 -17.48
CA ALA A 286 5.05 15.93 -17.60
C ALA A 286 5.75 16.99 -18.44
N ARG A 287 5.14 17.41 -19.56
CA ARG A 287 5.66 18.47 -20.42
C ARG A 287 5.64 19.83 -19.73
N THR A 288 4.58 20.12 -18.98
CA THR A 288 4.46 21.39 -18.25
C THR A 288 5.47 21.46 -17.11
N LEU A 289 5.65 20.39 -16.32
CA LEU A 289 6.68 20.32 -15.27
C LEU A 289 8.08 20.56 -15.84
N ARG A 290 8.41 19.96 -16.98
CA ARG A 290 9.68 20.22 -17.69
C ARG A 290 9.86 21.67 -18.11
N LEU A 291 8.79 22.31 -18.59
CA LEU A 291 8.82 23.75 -18.92
C LEU A 291 8.98 24.63 -17.68
N CYS A 292 8.59 24.16 -16.51
CA CYS A 292 8.86 24.81 -15.23
C CYS A 292 10.26 24.49 -14.66
N GLY A 293 11.11 23.78 -15.42
CA GLY A 293 12.46 23.41 -14.99
C GLY A 293 12.54 22.14 -14.14
N VAL A 294 11.41 21.49 -13.86
CA VAL A 294 11.36 20.30 -13.00
C VAL A 294 11.70 19.04 -13.80
N ASP A 295 12.69 18.28 -13.33
CA ASP A 295 13.13 17.04 -13.95
C ASP A 295 12.01 15.98 -13.93
N THR A 296 11.37 15.74 -15.08
CA THR A 296 10.20 14.86 -15.19
C THR A 296 10.28 13.93 -16.38
N ASN A 297 10.31 12.62 -16.11
CA ASN A 297 10.29 11.58 -17.12
C ASN A 297 8.87 11.10 -17.45
N SER A 298 8.70 10.53 -18.64
CA SER A 298 7.48 9.83 -19.04
C SER A 298 7.80 8.67 -19.99
N PRO A 299 6.89 7.70 -20.19
CA PRO A 299 7.08 6.57 -21.09
C PRO A 299 7.46 6.95 -22.52
N LYS A 300 7.04 8.13 -22.98
CA LYS A 300 7.37 8.64 -24.32
C LYS A 300 8.86 8.96 -24.50
N LEU A 301 9.62 9.02 -23.40
CA LEU A 301 11.07 9.26 -23.41
C LEU A 301 11.91 7.98 -23.57
N GLY A 302 11.33 6.93 -24.15
CA GLY A 302 12.06 5.69 -24.44
C GLY A 302 11.82 4.58 -23.42
N LYS A 303 10.58 4.44 -22.91
CA LYS A 303 10.21 3.20 -22.21
C LYS A 303 10.44 2.00 -23.14
N PRO A 304 11.23 0.99 -22.73
CA PRO A 304 11.41 -0.23 -23.51
C PRO A 304 10.06 -0.94 -23.76
N PRO A 305 9.80 -1.43 -24.99
CA PRO A 305 8.49 -2.00 -25.35
C PRO A 305 8.13 -3.26 -24.58
N HIS A 306 9.14 -3.99 -24.06
CA HIS A 306 8.93 -5.21 -23.28
C HIS A 306 8.58 -4.94 -21.80
N LEU A 307 8.74 -3.71 -21.31
CA LEU A 307 8.42 -3.36 -19.93
C LEU A 307 6.97 -2.92 -19.79
N SER A 308 6.30 -3.43 -18.76
CA SER A 308 4.99 -2.87 -18.37
C SER A 308 5.16 -1.44 -17.85
N LEU A 309 4.08 -0.65 -17.89
CA LEU A 309 4.10 0.72 -17.36
C LEU A 309 4.46 0.75 -15.86
N GLU A 310 3.96 -0.22 -15.11
CA GLU A 310 4.28 -0.40 -13.68
C GLU A 310 5.76 -0.69 -13.46
N GLN A 311 6.34 -1.62 -14.23
CA GLN A 311 7.78 -1.94 -14.13
C GLN A 311 8.65 -0.74 -14.46
N TRP A 312 8.28 0.03 -15.49
CA TRP A 312 9.01 1.24 -15.84
C TRP A 312 8.94 2.30 -14.73
N LEU A 313 7.76 2.53 -14.14
CA LEU A 313 7.61 3.46 -13.02
C LEU A 313 8.42 3.02 -11.80
N LEU A 314 8.43 1.73 -11.48
CA LEU A 314 9.25 1.20 -10.39
C LEU A 314 10.75 1.43 -10.62
N GLN A 315 11.25 1.27 -11.86
CA GLN A 315 12.63 1.61 -12.21
C GLN A 315 12.91 3.11 -12.06
N GLN A 316 11.96 3.98 -12.42
CA GLN A 316 12.12 5.42 -12.20
C GLN A 316 12.18 5.77 -10.71
N ILE A 317 11.38 5.08 -9.89
CA ILE A 317 11.35 5.22 -8.44
C ILE A 317 12.66 4.76 -7.81
N GLU A 318 13.22 3.63 -8.24
CA GLU A 318 14.57 3.18 -7.85
C GLU A 318 15.65 4.21 -8.22
N GLY A 319 15.47 4.89 -9.35
CA GLY A 319 16.29 6.03 -9.75
C GLY A 319 16.09 7.30 -8.90
N GLY A 320 15.24 7.26 -7.87
CA GLY A 320 14.96 8.33 -6.92
C GLY A 320 13.95 9.37 -7.43
N ARG A 321 12.98 8.97 -8.28
CA ARG A 321 11.89 9.82 -8.76
C ARG A 321 10.58 9.51 -8.02
N LEU A 322 9.72 10.50 -7.85
CA LEU A 322 8.34 10.29 -7.41
C LEU A 322 7.46 9.97 -8.64
N ALA A 323 6.77 8.83 -8.61
CA ALA A 323 5.84 8.46 -9.67
C ALA A 323 4.52 9.23 -9.57
N LEU A 324 4.05 9.82 -10.66
CA LEU A 324 2.75 10.48 -10.76
C LEU A 324 1.85 9.65 -11.66
N THR A 325 0.65 9.32 -11.18
CA THR A 325 -0.35 8.60 -11.98
C THR A 325 -1.76 9.09 -11.70
N ALA A 326 -2.61 9.12 -12.73
CA ALA A 326 -4.05 9.33 -12.56
C ALA A 326 -4.84 8.00 -12.55
N ASP A 327 -4.18 6.89 -12.90
CA ASP A 327 -4.77 5.56 -12.89
C ASP A 327 -4.78 5.00 -11.46
N ARG A 328 -5.97 4.96 -10.86
CA ARG A 328 -6.21 4.41 -9.51
C ARG A 328 -5.83 2.93 -9.37
N ARG A 329 -5.86 2.12 -10.43
CA ARG A 329 -5.46 0.71 -10.41
C ARG A 329 -3.94 0.59 -10.45
N LEU A 330 -3.26 1.42 -11.22
CA LEU A 330 -1.80 1.52 -11.21
C LEU A 330 -1.28 2.08 -9.89
N PHE A 331 -1.87 3.17 -9.39
CA PHE A 331 -1.54 3.77 -8.10
C PHE A 331 -1.63 2.75 -6.95
N ARG A 332 -2.68 1.92 -6.93
CA ARG A 332 -2.83 0.85 -5.93
C ARG A 332 -1.70 -0.17 -5.96
N ARG A 333 -1.14 -0.46 -7.12
CA ARG A 333 0.01 -1.37 -7.28
C ARG A 333 1.32 -0.71 -6.85
N LEU A 334 1.36 0.62 -6.87
CA LEU A 334 2.48 1.43 -6.38
C LEU A 334 2.40 1.76 -4.89
N MET A 335 1.42 1.22 -4.14
CA MET A 335 1.32 1.42 -2.69
C MET A 335 2.60 1.01 -1.98
N GLY A 336 3.12 1.91 -1.16
CA GLY A 336 4.38 1.78 -0.45
C GLY A 336 5.61 2.26 -1.21
N TYR A 337 5.47 2.61 -2.49
CA TYR A 337 6.51 3.28 -3.25
C TYR A 337 6.29 4.79 -3.23
N PRO A 338 7.35 5.58 -3.49
CA PRO A 338 7.26 7.00 -3.82
C PRO A 338 6.34 7.29 -5.02
N ALA A 339 5.03 7.32 -4.80
CA ALA A 339 4.03 7.58 -5.82
C ALA A 339 2.89 8.47 -5.32
N TYR A 340 2.29 9.24 -6.22
CA TYR A 340 1.20 10.17 -5.94
C TYR A 340 0.04 10.02 -6.94
N LEU A 341 -1.19 9.99 -6.43
CA LEU A 341 -2.42 9.92 -7.22
C LEU A 341 -2.92 11.32 -7.58
N VAL A 342 -2.71 11.70 -8.83
CA VAL A 342 -3.25 12.95 -9.39
C VAL A 342 -4.73 12.75 -9.69
N GLY A 343 -5.58 13.58 -9.10
CA GLY A 343 -7.04 13.48 -9.26
C GLY A 343 -7.68 14.63 -10.00
N SER A 344 -6.98 15.75 -10.15
CA SER A 344 -7.42 16.89 -10.97
C SER A 344 -7.37 16.53 -12.45
N GLN A 345 -8.27 17.15 -13.21
CA GLN A 345 -8.35 17.03 -14.66
C GLN A 345 -7.83 18.31 -15.33
N GLY A 346 -7.09 18.14 -16.42
CA GLY A 346 -6.50 19.26 -17.16
C GLY A 346 -5.15 19.72 -16.60
N LYS A 347 -4.24 20.08 -17.50
CA LYS A 347 -2.82 20.31 -17.20
C LYS A 347 -2.58 21.39 -16.15
N GLN A 348 -3.39 22.45 -16.15
CA GLN A 348 -3.25 23.56 -15.19
C GLN A 348 -3.65 23.12 -13.77
N ALA A 349 -4.82 22.51 -13.60
CA ALA A 349 -5.29 22.03 -12.30
C ALA A 349 -4.39 20.91 -11.74
N GLN A 350 -3.88 20.03 -12.61
CA GLN A 350 -2.91 18.99 -12.23
C GLN A 350 -1.60 19.58 -11.73
N LEU A 351 -1.07 20.61 -12.39
CA LEU A 351 0.14 21.32 -11.94
C LEU A 351 -0.09 21.98 -10.58
N GLN A 352 -1.23 22.66 -10.40
CA GLN A 352 -1.61 23.28 -9.13
C GLN A 352 -1.76 22.25 -7.99
N GLU A 353 -2.34 21.08 -8.28
CA GLU A 353 -2.45 20.00 -7.30
C GLU A 353 -1.07 19.49 -6.88
N VAL A 354 -0.21 19.15 -7.84
CA VAL A 354 1.13 18.56 -7.59
C VAL A 354 2.02 19.53 -6.82
N THR A 355 2.08 20.79 -7.24
CA THR A 355 2.90 21.81 -6.60
C THR A 355 2.49 22.07 -5.16
N ARG A 356 1.19 22.27 -4.88
CA ARG A 356 0.71 22.48 -3.50
C ARG A 356 0.84 21.24 -2.62
N SER A 357 0.49 20.06 -3.14
CA SER A 357 0.41 18.83 -2.33
C SER A 357 1.78 18.25 -2.02
N LEU A 358 2.80 18.56 -2.85
CA LEU A 358 4.15 18.01 -2.73
C LEU A 358 5.20 19.09 -2.41
N GLY A 359 4.76 20.34 -2.21
CA GLY A 359 5.65 21.46 -1.87
C GLY A 359 6.66 21.79 -2.98
N VAL A 360 6.28 21.64 -4.25
CA VAL A 360 7.19 21.96 -5.37
C VAL A 360 7.24 23.46 -5.56
N GLU A 361 8.38 24.05 -5.25
CA GLU A 361 8.67 25.46 -5.51
C GLU A 361 9.19 25.61 -6.96
N ILE A 362 8.68 26.59 -7.68
CA ILE A 362 9.07 26.88 -9.07
C ILE A 362 9.67 28.28 -9.09
N ASP A 363 10.96 28.36 -9.37
CA ASP A 363 11.66 29.63 -9.59
C ASP A 363 11.41 30.13 -11.03
N ALA A 364 11.27 31.44 -11.18
CA ALA A 364 11.25 32.09 -12.49
C ALA A 364 12.55 31.86 -13.28
N ALA A 365 13.69 31.68 -12.60
CA ALA A 365 14.98 31.38 -13.20
C ALA A 365 15.04 29.99 -13.86
N ASP A 366 14.27 29.03 -13.36
CA ASP A 366 14.26 27.65 -13.87
C ASP A 366 13.30 27.46 -15.05
N LEU A 367 12.53 28.48 -15.42
CA LEU A 367 11.57 28.38 -16.52
C LEU A 367 12.28 28.15 -17.84
N LEU A 368 11.80 27.14 -18.57
CA LEU A 368 12.34 26.70 -19.86
C LEU A 368 13.80 26.21 -19.78
N SER A 369 14.31 25.86 -18.61
CA SER A 369 15.67 25.31 -18.43
C SER A 369 15.81 23.84 -18.90
N ARG A 370 14.70 23.12 -19.08
CA ARG A 370 14.67 21.73 -19.57
C ARG A 370 13.88 21.56 -20.85
N CYS A 371 14.30 20.58 -21.66
CA CYS A 371 13.64 20.27 -22.90
C CYS A 371 12.25 19.67 -22.68
N SER A 372 11.21 20.38 -23.14
CA SER A 372 9.83 19.88 -23.10
C SER A 372 9.57 18.61 -23.91
N LYS A 373 10.50 18.21 -24.81
CA LYS A 373 10.41 16.98 -25.59
C LYS A 373 11.09 15.81 -24.88
N CYS A 374 12.33 15.96 -24.43
CA CYS A 374 13.15 14.85 -23.94
C CYS A 374 13.68 14.98 -22.51
N ASN A 375 13.33 16.04 -21.78
CA ASN A 375 13.81 16.34 -20.42
C ASN A 375 15.32 16.64 -20.31
N GLY A 376 16.02 16.76 -21.45
CA GLY A 376 17.45 17.08 -21.50
C GLY A 376 17.73 18.55 -21.21
N GLU A 377 18.97 18.83 -20.83
CA GLU A 377 19.47 20.18 -20.58
C GLU A 377 19.86 20.87 -21.89
N PHE A 378 20.00 22.19 -21.80
CA PHE A 378 20.33 23.04 -22.93
C PHE A 378 21.76 23.55 -22.81
N VAL A 379 22.44 23.62 -23.95
CA VAL A 379 23.69 24.38 -24.11
C VAL A 379 23.42 25.59 -25.00
N LEU A 380 23.94 26.76 -24.62
CA LEU A 380 23.91 27.95 -25.45
C LEU A 380 24.93 27.78 -26.59
N LEU A 381 24.49 27.97 -27.83
CA LEU A 381 25.34 27.88 -29.00
C LEU A 381 26.11 29.18 -29.21
N SER A 382 27.37 29.06 -29.63
CA SER A 382 28.13 30.21 -30.10
C SER A 382 27.53 30.74 -31.42
N PRO A 383 27.75 32.02 -31.78
CA PRO A 383 27.33 32.56 -33.08
C PRO A 383 27.78 31.72 -34.28
N GLY A 384 28.98 31.13 -34.21
CA GLY A 384 29.52 30.23 -35.24
C GLY A 384 28.72 28.94 -35.34
N ASP A 385 28.54 28.24 -34.22
CA ASP A 385 27.80 26.98 -34.17
C ASP A 385 26.32 27.17 -34.54
N ALA A 386 25.71 28.28 -34.10
CA ALA A 386 24.33 28.62 -34.43
C ALA A 386 24.18 28.87 -35.94
N SER A 387 25.10 29.61 -36.55
CA SER A 387 25.10 29.84 -38.00
C SER A 387 25.24 28.53 -38.78
N GLU A 388 26.14 27.64 -38.36
CA GLU A 388 26.38 26.36 -39.01
C GLU A 388 25.17 25.43 -38.92
N ARG A 389 24.58 25.28 -37.73
CA ARG A 389 23.52 24.29 -37.46
C ARG A 389 22.13 24.74 -37.89
N LEU A 390 21.84 26.04 -37.86
CA LEU A 390 20.50 26.59 -38.11
C LEU A 390 20.38 27.32 -39.46
N GLY A 391 21.49 27.63 -40.12
CA GLY A 391 21.54 28.20 -41.48
C GLY A 391 20.62 29.42 -41.65
N GLU A 392 19.61 29.30 -42.50
CA GLU A 392 18.65 30.38 -42.80
C GLU A 392 17.95 30.95 -41.55
N VAL A 393 17.70 30.13 -40.53
CA VAL A 393 17.01 30.58 -39.30
C VAL A 393 17.89 31.53 -38.51
N TYR A 394 19.20 31.29 -38.48
CA TYR A 394 20.17 32.18 -37.85
C TYR A 394 20.32 33.48 -38.65
N GLN A 395 20.44 33.38 -39.97
CA GLN A 395 20.59 34.55 -40.86
C GLN A 395 19.45 35.56 -40.74
N ARG A 396 18.21 35.09 -40.51
CA ARG A 396 17.05 35.98 -40.36
C ARG A 396 17.05 36.76 -39.04
N CYS A 397 17.66 36.24 -37.97
CA CYS A 397 17.60 36.83 -36.62
C CYS A 397 18.89 36.57 -35.79
N PRO A 398 20.08 36.99 -36.24
CA PRO A 398 21.36 36.55 -35.66
C PRO A 398 21.61 37.06 -34.23
N SER A 399 20.88 38.09 -33.78
CA SER A 399 21.04 38.71 -32.45
C SER A 399 20.33 37.96 -31.31
N ARG A 400 19.72 36.81 -31.58
CA ARG A 400 19.00 36.01 -30.57
C ARG A 400 19.91 34.98 -29.93
N ASP A 401 19.52 34.55 -28.73
CA ASP A 401 20.09 33.35 -28.13
C ASP A 401 19.54 32.11 -28.82
N TYR A 402 20.45 31.16 -29.08
CA TYR A 402 20.18 29.86 -29.67
C TYR A 402 20.70 28.78 -28.74
N TRP A 403 19.86 27.77 -28.50
CA TRP A 403 20.21 26.65 -27.63
C TRP A 403 20.05 25.34 -28.38
N GLU A 404 20.87 24.37 -28.00
CA GLU A 404 20.73 22.98 -28.39
C GLU A 404 20.41 22.14 -27.16
N CYS A 405 19.46 21.22 -27.31
CA CYS A 405 19.22 20.21 -26.29
C CYS A 405 20.24 19.07 -26.38
N LEU A 406 21.01 18.85 -25.31
CA LEU A 406 22.01 17.79 -25.24
C LEU A 406 21.42 16.36 -25.30
N GLY A 407 20.12 16.21 -25.05
CA GLY A 407 19.45 14.91 -25.08
C GLY A 407 18.91 14.51 -26.45
N CYS A 408 18.31 15.44 -27.20
CA CYS A 408 17.66 15.13 -28.48
C CYS A 408 18.23 15.89 -29.69
N GLY A 409 19.24 16.75 -29.50
CA GLY A 409 19.86 17.56 -30.55
C GLY A 409 18.94 18.59 -31.19
N GLN A 410 17.77 18.84 -30.60
CA GLN A 410 16.83 19.84 -31.12
C GLN A 410 17.32 21.25 -30.78
N HIS A 411 17.17 22.16 -31.74
CA HIS A 411 17.55 23.55 -31.62
C HIS A 411 16.35 24.42 -31.21
N PHE A 412 16.59 25.39 -30.33
CA PHE A 412 15.61 26.33 -29.78
C PHE A 412 16.18 27.75 -29.84
N TRP A 413 15.32 28.77 -29.93
CA TRP A 413 15.75 30.17 -29.94
C TRP A 413 14.64 31.09 -29.44
N GLN A 414 14.99 32.31 -29.05
CA GLN A 414 14.06 33.33 -28.55
C GLN A 414 13.13 33.91 -29.64
N GLY A 415 12.33 33.06 -30.29
CA GLY A 415 11.32 33.45 -31.27
C GLY A 415 9.89 33.51 -30.69
N GLY A 416 8.89 33.71 -31.54
CA GLY A 416 7.48 33.79 -31.10
C GLY A 416 6.92 32.51 -30.46
N GLN A 417 7.54 31.34 -30.67
CA GLN A 417 7.20 30.12 -29.93
C GLN A 417 7.73 30.17 -28.48
N TYR A 418 8.95 30.67 -28.29
CA TYR A 418 9.55 30.90 -26.98
C TYR A 418 8.73 31.92 -26.17
N SER A 419 8.40 33.07 -26.75
CA SER A 419 7.61 34.09 -26.05
C SER A 419 6.24 33.57 -25.61
N ARG A 420 5.56 32.78 -26.45
CA ARG A 420 4.27 32.15 -26.10
C ARG A 420 4.42 31.11 -24.99
N ALA A 421 5.45 30.27 -25.07
CA ALA A 421 5.73 29.27 -24.02
C ALA A 421 6.06 29.96 -22.68
N MET A 422 6.91 30.98 -22.70
CA MET A 422 7.28 31.76 -21.51
C MET A 422 6.07 32.43 -20.89
N GLN A 423 5.23 33.12 -21.67
CA GLN A 423 3.99 33.73 -21.18
C GLN A 423 3.03 32.70 -20.58
N ALA A 424 2.86 31.55 -21.23
CA ALA A 424 1.98 30.50 -20.74
C ALA A 424 2.44 29.93 -19.39
N VAL A 425 3.74 29.69 -19.23
CA VAL A 425 4.32 29.14 -18.00
C VAL A 425 4.35 30.20 -16.89
N GLN A 426 4.72 31.44 -17.20
CA GLN A 426 4.67 32.54 -16.22
C GLN A 426 3.26 32.81 -15.71
N SER A 427 2.25 32.77 -16.60
CA SER A 427 0.85 32.88 -16.21
C SER A 427 0.46 31.75 -15.25
N LEU A 428 0.90 30.51 -15.53
CA LEU A 428 0.69 29.37 -14.64
C LEU A 428 1.34 29.56 -13.28
N VAL A 429 2.60 29.97 -13.22
CA VAL A 429 3.33 30.21 -11.96
C VAL A 429 2.66 31.31 -11.12
N ARG A 430 2.20 32.40 -11.74
CA ARG A 430 1.46 33.47 -11.02
C ARG A 430 0.18 32.97 -10.35
N THR A 431 -0.49 31.96 -10.91
CA THR A 431 -1.69 31.36 -10.29
C THR A 431 -1.37 30.37 -9.15
N LEU A 432 -0.09 30.03 -8.96
CA LEU A 432 0.38 29.12 -7.92
C LEU A 432 0.75 29.83 -6.61
N SER A 433 1.13 31.12 -6.67
CA SER A 433 1.42 31.92 -5.48
C SER A 433 0.13 32.25 -4.70
N PRO A 434 0.13 32.21 -3.36
CA PRO A 434 -1.02 32.64 -2.57
C PRO A 434 -1.30 34.12 -2.87
N ALA A 435 -2.58 34.48 -2.98
CA ALA A 435 -2.97 35.89 -3.06
C ALA A 435 -2.44 36.62 -1.81
N PRO A 436 -1.92 37.86 -1.93
CA PRO A 436 -1.51 38.63 -0.77
C PRO A 436 -2.71 38.76 0.19
N PRO A 437 -2.50 38.72 1.52
CA PRO A 437 -3.58 38.85 2.49
C PRO A 437 -4.31 40.16 2.23
N GLY A 438 -5.54 40.05 1.74
CA GLY A 438 -6.41 41.19 1.48
C GLY A 438 -6.71 41.90 2.78
N GLU A 439 -6.47 43.22 2.78
CA GLU A 439 -6.83 44.16 3.83
C GLU A 439 -8.21 43.83 4.42
N ALA A 440 -8.23 43.60 5.73
CA ALA A 440 -9.46 43.58 6.51
C ALA A 440 -10.13 44.95 6.33
N ARG A 441 -11.21 44.99 5.55
CA ARG A 441 -12.10 46.15 5.53
C ARG A 441 -12.82 46.19 6.87
N GLY A 442 -12.47 47.20 7.66
CA GLY A 442 -13.27 47.69 8.78
C GLY A 442 -14.53 48.41 8.33
#